data_AF-D3JH74-F1
#
_entry.id   AF-D3JH74-F1
#
_cell.length_a   1.000
_cell.length_b   1.000
_cell.length_c   1.000
_cell.angle_alpha   90.00
_cell.angle_beta   90.00
_cell.angle_gamma   90.00
#
_symmetry.space_group_name_H-M   'P 1'
#
loop_
_entity.id
_entity.type
_entity.pdbx_description
1 polymer ?
#
loop_
_entity_poly.entity_id
_entity_poly.type
_entity_poly.pdbx_seq_one_letter_code
_entity_poly.pdbx_strand_id
1 'polypeptide(L)'
;QQIAFAEQFGTLERRIASNRGKTNPLVHIVTNLNADGKPSGKVASTSWHSDKSFRPQPSLATILHALVMPPDGGETCFANMIAAYEALPAAEKAELDGIRAVHSWEISQARAGFKAPPEEIADAPPMAHPLVRTIPETGLKALFMGERAVFFEGHPEEAGQARLEKLTAHAVEERFVYRHKWTLGDLLMWDNRCV
;
A
#
# COMPACT_ATOMS: atom_id res chain seq x y z
N GLN A 1 3.25 -21.70 10.49
CA GLN A 1 2.36 -21.00 11.44
C GLN A 1 1.78 -19.73 10.82
N GLN A 2 2.57 -18.72 10.45
CA GLN A 2 2.06 -17.49 9.81
C GLN A 2 1.20 -17.74 8.56
N ILE A 3 1.63 -18.65 7.67
CA ILE A 3 0.83 -19.07 6.48
C ILE A 3 -0.53 -19.62 6.90
N ALA A 4 -0.56 -20.60 7.80
CA ALA A 4 -1.80 -21.22 8.28
C ALA A 4 -2.75 -20.21 8.96
N PHE A 5 -2.20 -19.22 9.66
CA PHE A 5 -2.98 -18.10 10.21
C PHE A 5 -3.56 -17.22 9.10
N ALA A 6 -2.74 -16.83 8.11
CA ALA A 6 -3.18 -16.01 6.99
C ALA A 6 -4.26 -16.69 6.13
N GLU A 7 -4.18 -18.01 5.94
CA GLU A 7 -5.18 -18.81 5.22
C GLU A 7 -6.57 -18.80 5.88
N GLN A 8 -6.69 -18.40 7.16
CA GLN A 8 -8.00 -18.21 7.80
C GLN A 8 -8.77 -17.00 7.25
N PHE A 9 -8.09 -16.09 6.54
CA PHE A 9 -8.68 -14.84 6.03
C PHE A 9 -8.88 -14.83 4.51
N GLY A 10 -8.46 -15.89 3.81
CA GLY A 10 -8.68 -16.04 2.38
C GLY A 10 -7.51 -16.68 1.62
N THR A 11 -7.56 -16.56 0.31
CA THR A 11 -6.53 -17.11 -0.59
C THR A 11 -5.28 -16.25 -0.57
N LEU A 12 -4.12 -16.88 -0.34
CA LEU A 12 -2.84 -16.18 -0.31
C LEU A 12 -2.35 -15.82 -1.71
N GLU A 13 -1.95 -14.57 -1.89
CA GLU A 13 -1.31 -14.11 -3.10
C GLU A 13 0.11 -14.64 -3.22
N ARG A 14 0.46 -15.13 -4.42
CA ARG A 14 1.82 -15.56 -4.74
C ARG A 14 2.64 -14.40 -5.27
N ARG A 15 3.94 -14.38 -4.94
CA ARG A 15 4.90 -13.49 -5.60
C ARG A 15 5.56 -14.21 -6.77
N ILE A 16 5.60 -13.56 -7.94
CA ILE A 16 6.28 -14.09 -9.14
C ILE A 16 7.81 -13.88 -9.05
N ALA A 17 8.27 -12.74 -8.55
CA ALA A 17 9.68 -12.46 -8.34
C ALA A 17 10.27 -13.25 -7.14
N SER A 18 11.50 -13.74 -7.29
CA SER A 18 12.14 -14.58 -6.26
C SER A 18 12.39 -13.83 -4.94
N ASN A 19 12.10 -14.47 -3.81
CA ASN A 19 12.33 -13.93 -2.48
C ASN A 19 13.80 -14.06 -2.06
N ARG A 20 14.72 -13.27 -2.63
CA ARG A 20 16.15 -13.16 -2.18
C ARG A 20 16.75 -14.49 -1.66
N GLY A 21 16.55 -15.60 -2.38
CA GLY A 21 17.09 -16.93 -1.99
C GLY A 21 16.25 -17.80 -1.03
N LYS A 22 15.04 -17.42 -0.63
CA LYS A 22 14.09 -18.31 0.08
C LYS A 22 12.99 -18.82 -0.86
N THR A 23 12.64 -20.09 -0.68
CA THR A 23 11.87 -20.91 -1.65
C THR A 23 10.35 -20.80 -1.54
N ASN A 24 9.79 -20.13 -0.52
CA ASN A 24 8.34 -20.08 -0.35
C ASN A 24 7.73 -18.86 -1.10
N PRO A 25 6.94 -19.05 -2.16
CA PRO A 25 6.34 -17.97 -2.94
C PRO A 25 5.20 -17.25 -2.22
N LEU A 26 4.74 -17.76 -1.06
CA LEU A 26 3.65 -17.20 -0.25
C LEU A 26 4.13 -16.27 0.86
N VAL A 27 5.45 -16.18 1.10
CA VAL A 27 6.02 -15.38 2.20
C VAL A 27 6.99 -14.36 1.62
N HIS A 28 6.59 -13.08 1.60
CA HIS A 28 7.48 -12.00 1.21
C HIS A 28 8.40 -11.60 2.37
N ILE A 29 9.72 -11.57 2.12
CA ILE A 29 10.71 -11.10 3.09
C ILE A 29 10.98 -9.62 2.84
N VAL A 30 10.46 -8.78 3.72
CA VAL A 30 10.81 -7.36 3.79
C VAL A 30 12.01 -7.24 4.73
N THR A 31 13.20 -6.94 4.17
CA THR A 31 14.43 -6.85 4.96
C THR A 31 15.41 -5.84 4.35
N ASN A 32 16.09 -5.10 5.21
CA ASN A 32 17.23 -4.26 4.86
C ASN A 32 18.57 -4.98 5.12
N LEU A 33 18.57 -6.27 5.48
CA LEU A 33 19.79 -7.06 5.65
C LEU A 33 20.32 -7.53 4.28
N ASN A 34 21.64 -7.55 4.14
CA ASN A 34 22.35 -8.12 3.00
C ASN A 34 22.50 -9.65 3.15
N ALA A 35 23.19 -10.30 2.20
CA ALA A 35 23.40 -11.75 2.20
C ALA A 35 24.17 -12.26 3.44
N ASP A 36 25.01 -11.41 4.05
CA ASP A 36 25.77 -11.71 5.25
C ASP A 36 24.98 -11.44 6.56
N GLY A 37 23.69 -11.08 6.44
CA GLY A 37 22.84 -10.74 7.59
C GLY A 37 23.15 -9.38 8.22
N LYS A 38 23.91 -8.51 7.54
CA LYS A 38 24.26 -7.17 8.03
C LYS A 38 23.35 -6.10 7.41
N PRO A 39 23.06 -4.98 8.12
CA PRO A 39 22.31 -3.88 7.54
C PRO A 39 22.98 -3.35 6.26
N SER A 40 22.21 -3.28 5.17
CA SER A 40 22.68 -2.83 3.86
C SER A 40 22.77 -1.30 3.72
N GLY A 41 22.24 -0.56 4.70
CA GLY A 41 22.08 0.90 4.64
C GLY A 41 20.95 1.38 3.74
N LYS A 42 20.22 0.47 3.08
CA LYS A 42 19.08 0.80 2.21
C LYS A 42 17.77 0.54 2.94
N VAL A 43 16.90 1.56 2.98
CA VAL A 43 15.52 1.44 3.47
C VAL A 43 14.58 1.43 2.27
N ALA A 44 13.55 0.60 2.32
CA ALA A 44 12.51 0.51 1.29
C ALA A 44 11.15 0.84 1.91
N SER A 45 10.13 1.06 1.07
CA SER A 45 8.75 1.29 1.50
C SER A 45 8.57 2.50 2.43
N THR A 46 9.26 3.61 2.13
CA THR A 46 9.21 4.86 2.91
C THR A 46 8.07 5.79 2.51
N SER A 47 7.41 5.52 1.38
CA SER A 47 6.26 6.28 0.88
C SER A 47 4.95 5.68 1.37
N TRP A 48 3.93 6.51 1.58
CA TRP A 48 2.57 6.04 1.88
C TRP A 48 1.99 5.24 0.71
N HIS A 49 1.50 4.03 0.99
CA HIS A 49 0.95 3.14 -0.03
C HIS A 49 -0.02 2.13 0.60
N SER A 50 -0.91 1.61 -0.25
CA SER A 50 -1.68 0.40 0.01
C SER A 50 -1.08 -0.74 -0.82
N ASP A 51 -0.89 -1.91 -0.21
CA ASP A 51 -0.16 -3.01 -0.85
C ASP A 51 -0.83 -3.47 -2.14
N LYS A 52 -0.02 -3.55 -3.20
CA LYS A 52 -0.43 -4.06 -4.52
C LYS A 52 -1.73 -3.45 -5.05
N SER A 53 -1.98 -2.18 -4.75
CA SER A 53 -3.18 -1.46 -5.20
C SER A 53 -3.34 -1.41 -6.73
N PHE A 54 -2.29 -1.73 -7.48
CA PHE A 54 -2.24 -1.76 -8.94
C PHE A 54 -2.72 -3.10 -9.53
N ARG A 55 -3.14 -4.07 -8.72
CA ARG A 55 -3.70 -5.34 -9.18
C ARG A 55 -5.18 -5.20 -9.54
N PRO A 56 -5.69 -5.96 -10.54
CA PRO A 56 -7.13 -6.01 -10.86
C PRO A 56 -8.00 -6.31 -9.64
N GLN A 57 -7.52 -7.20 -8.77
CA GLN A 57 -8.08 -7.47 -7.45
C GLN A 57 -7.01 -7.10 -6.41
N PRO A 58 -7.09 -5.90 -5.78
CA PRO A 58 -6.15 -5.50 -4.74
C PRO A 58 -6.17 -6.43 -3.54
N SER A 59 -5.05 -6.50 -2.83
CA SER A 59 -4.91 -7.30 -1.62
C SER A 59 -5.96 -6.89 -0.58
N LEU A 60 -6.59 -7.88 0.06
CA LEU A 60 -7.53 -7.64 1.17
C LEU A 60 -6.79 -7.12 2.40
N ALA A 61 -5.79 -7.86 2.85
CA ALA A 61 -5.06 -7.59 4.07
C ALA A 61 -3.60 -8.03 3.93
N THR A 62 -2.74 -7.42 4.72
CA THR A 62 -1.34 -7.81 4.83
C THR A 62 -1.04 -8.20 6.28
N ILE A 63 -0.21 -9.22 6.44
CA ILE A 63 0.26 -9.72 7.75
C ILE A 63 1.78 -9.63 7.77
N LEU A 64 2.32 -8.85 8.71
CA LEU A 64 3.74 -8.65 8.89
C LEU A 64 4.18 -9.13 10.28
N HIS A 65 5.26 -9.90 10.32
CA HIS A 65 5.78 -10.51 11.55
C HIS A 65 7.24 -10.08 11.78
N ALA A 66 7.50 -9.47 12.93
CA ALA A 66 8.80 -8.91 13.28
C ALA A 66 9.80 -10.00 13.72
N LEU A 67 10.78 -10.29 12.87
CA LEU A 67 11.82 -11.31 13.13
C LEU A 67 13.15 -10.71 13.59
N VAL A 68 13.53 -9.56 13.04
CA VAL A 68 14.75 -8.83 13.36
C VAL A 68 14.41 -7.35 13.35
N MET A 69 14.79 -6.63 14.39
CA MET A 69 14.49 -5.21 14.54
C MET A 69 15.77 -4.37 14.53
N PRO A 70 15.73 -3.12 14.03
CA PRO A 70 16.80 -2.17 14.27
C PRO A 70 16.90 -1.84 15.78
N PRO A 71 18.05 -1.34 16.26
CA PRO A 71 18.18 -0.90 17.65
C PRO A 71 17.26 0.27 17.99
N ASP A 72 17.01 1.16 17.01
CA ASP A 72 16.16 2.34 17.14
C ASP A 72 15.38 2.59 15.85
N GLY A 73 14.16 3.15 15.98
CA GLY A 73 13.26 3.49 14.89
C GLY A 73 12.64 2.29 14.16
N GLY A 74 12.23 2.50 12.92
CA GLY A 74 11.63 1.45 12.09
C GLY A 74 10.14 1.23 12.34
N GLU A 75 9.46 2.22 12.94
CA GLU A 75 8.01 2.21 13.11
C GLU A 75 7.29 2.07 11.76
N THR A 76 6.16 1.37 11.78
CA THR A 76 5.24 1.36 10.64
C THR A 76 4.08 2.30 10.94
N CYS A 77 3.82 3.22 10.01
CA CYS A 77 2.75 4.19 10.13
C CYS A 77 1.56 3.77 9.26
N PHE A 78 0.35 3.96 9.77
CA PHE A 78 -0.90 3.64 9.10
C PHE A 78 -1.78 4.88 9.11
N ALA A 79 -2.35 5.25 7.96
CA ALA A 79 -3.31 6.33 7.86
C ALA A 79 -4.72 5.75 7.87
N ASN A 80 -5.63 6.28 8.70
CA ASN A 80 -7.02 5.85 8.68
C ASN A 80 -7.75 6.51 7.50
N MET A 81 -7.90 5.78 6.40
CA MET A 81 -8.45 6.31 5.16
C MET A 81 -9.98 6.50 5.21
N ILE A 82 -10.65 5.90 6.19
CA ILE A 82 -12.07 6.17 6.51
C ILE A 82 -12.17 7.54 7.18
N ALA A 83 -11.40 7.76 8.25
CA ALA A 83 -11.41 9.04 8.96
C ALA A 83 -10.95 10.21 8.06
N ALA A 84 -9.95 9.97 7.21
CA ALA A 84 -9.53 10.94 6.20
C ALA A 84 -10.68 11.30 5.24
N TYR A 85 -11.42 10.31 4.73
CA TYR A 85 -12.59 10.56 3.88
C TYR A 85 -13.69 11.31 4.63
N GLU A 86 -14.02 10.88 5.84
CA GLU A 86 -15.08 11.47 6.67
C GLU A 86 -14.81 12.94 7.00
N ALA A 87 -13.54 13.32 7.15
CA ALA A 87 -13.14 14.69 7.42
C ALA A 87 -13.19 15.63 6.21
N LEU A 88 -13.39 15.12 4.98
CA LEU A 88 -13.51 15.97 3.79
C LEU A 88 -14.81 16.80 3.81
N PRO A 89 -14.79 18.06 3.34
CA PRO A 89 -15.98 18.85 3.10
C PRO A 89 -16.98 18.14 2.17
N ALA A 90 -18.28 18.40 2.35
CA ALA A 90 -19.32 17.77 1.53
C ALA A 90 -19.17 18.05 0.03
N ALA A 91 -18.74 19.26 -0.34
CA ALA A 91 -18.46 19.62 -1.73
C ALA A 91 -17.32 18.75 -2.31
N GLU A 92 -16.23 18.56 -1.55
CA GLU A 92 -15.15 17.68 -1.99
C GLU A 92 -15.60 16.23 -2.12
N LYS A 93 -16.37 15.71 -1.16
CA LYS A 93 -16.92 14.34 -1.26
C LYS A 93 -17.77 14.15 -2.52
N ALA A 94 -18.52 15.18 -2.93
CA ALA A 94 -19.32 15.15 -4.15
C ALA A 94 -18.44 15.18 -5.42
N GLU A 95 -17.35 15.96 -5.42
CA GLU A 95 -16.38 15.97 -6.53
C GLU A 95 -15.65 14.63 -6.70
N LEU A 96 -15.43 13.89 -5.61
CA LEU A 96 -14.76 12.59 -5.65
C LEU A 96 -15.70 11.43 -6.01
N ASP A 97 -17.01 11.68 -6.08
CA ASP A 97 -17.99 10.64 -6.42
C ASP A 97 -17.78 10.16 -7.86
N GLY A 98 -17.70 8.83 -8.03
CA GLY A 98 -17.42 8.22 -9.33
C GLY A 98 -15.98 8.38 -9.86
N ILE A 99 -15.10 9.15 -9.19
CA ILE A 99 -13.70 9.28 -9.60
C ILE A 99 -12.98 7.94 -9.46
N ARG A 100 -12.21 7.61 -10.49
CA ARG A 100 -11.38 6.40 -10.54
C ARG A 100 -9.92 6.81 -10.65
N ALA A 101 -9.10 6.37 -9.69
CA ALA A 101 -7.66 6.56 -9.70
C ALA A 101 -7.00 5.42 -10.46
N VAL A 102 -6.07 5.75 -11.35
CA VAL A 102 -5.22 4.76 -12.01
C VAL A 102 -4.05 4.46 -11.10
N HIS A 103 -3.89 3.19 -10.74
CA HIS A 103 -2.77 2.69 -9.97
C HIS A 103 -1.77 1.98 -10.89
N SER A 104 -0.49 2.37 -10.84
CA SER A 104 0.55 1.83 -11.73
C SER A 104 1.87 1.63 -10.99
N TRP A 105 2.37 0.39 -11.00
CA TRP A 105 3.71 0.06 -10.52
C TRP A 105 4.80 0.69 -11.40
N GLU A 106 4.66 0.60 -12.72
CA GLU A 106 5.65 1.13 -13.67
C GLU A 106 5.84 2.65 -13.52
N ILE A 107 4.74 3.41 -13.55
CA ILE A 107 4.79 4.87 -13.53
C ILE A 107 5.31 5.36 -12.18
N SER A 108 4.88 4.75 -11.07
CA SER A 108 5.37 5.11 -9.74
C SER A 108 6.87 4.81 -9.56
N GLN A 109 7.36 3.68 -10.07
CA GLN A 109 8.80 3.38 -10.07
C GLN A 109 9.57 4.41 -10.92
N ALA A 110 9.08 4.75 -12.11
CA ALA A 110 9.70 5.73 -12.99
C ALA A 110 9.80 7.13 -12.34
N ARG A 111 8.74 7.58 -11.66
CA ARG A 111 8.74 8.85 -10.88
C ARG A 111 9.75 8.85 -9.75
N ALA A 112 10.02 7.68 -9.15
CA ALA A 112 11.05 7.51 -8.14
C ALA A 112 12.47 7.31 -8.73
N GLY A 113 12.64 7.41 -10.06
CA GLY A 113 13.94 7.26 -10.73
C GLY A 113 14.39 5.81 -10.92
N PHE A 114 13.47 4.85 -10.79
CA PHE A 114 13.74 3.42 -10.96
C PHE A 114 13.05 2.85 -12.19
N LYS A 115 13.59 1.76 -12.73
CA LYS A 115 12.94 0.98 -13.78
C LYS A 115 12.26 -0.25 -13.18
N ALA A 116 10.96 -0.41 -13.40
CA ALA A 116 10.24 -1.62 -13.01
C ALA A 116 10.67 -2.81 -13.90
N PRO A 117 10.80 -4.04 -13.34
CA PRO A 117 11.09 -5.23 -14.13
C PRO A 117 9.96 -5.54 -15.12
N PRO A 118 10.24 -5.85 -16.40
CA PRO A 118 9.21 -6.11 -17.41
C PRO A 118 8.21 -7.21 -17.03
N GLU A 119 8.67 -8.26 -16.34
CA GLU A 119 7.84 -9.35 -15.84
C GLU A 119 6.85 -8.89 -14.77
N GLU A 120 7.21 -7.92 -13.93
CA GLU A 120 6.31 -7.34 -12.92
C GLU A 120 5.28 -6.39 -13.56
N ILE A 121 5.67 -5.67 -14.61
CA ILE A 121 4.76 -4.80 -15.38
C ILE A 121 3.70 -5.65 -16.10
N ALA A 122 4.13 -6.73 -16.76
CA ALA A 122 3.22 -7.63 -17.47
C ALA A 122 2.22 -8.33 -16.55
N ASP A 123 2.65 -8.67 -15.33
CA ASP A 123 1.82 -9.31 -14.31
C ASP A 123 0.84 -8.33 -13.63
N ALA A 124 1.13 -7.03 -13.66
CA ALA A 124 0.35 -6.03 -12.96
C ALA A 124 0.30 -4.71 -13.75
N PRO A 125 -0.39 -4.70 -14.92
CA PRO A 125 -0.54 -3.50 -15.73
C PRO A 125 -1.34 -2.42 -14.98
N PRO A 126 -1.23 -1.14 -15.39
CA PRO A 126 -2.00 -0.06 -14.78
C PRO A 126 -3.48 -0.39 -14.67
N MET A 127 -4.06 -0.14 -13.49
CA MET A 127 -5.45 -0.48 -13.20
C MET A 127 -6.20 0.68 -12.57
N ALA A 128 -7.40 0.96 -13.06
CA ALA A 128 -8.28 1.98 -12.50
C ALA A 128 -9.17 1.38 -11.38
N HIS A 129 -9.18 2.01 -10.22
CA HIS A 129 -10.03 1.66 -9.08
C HIS A 129 -10.82 2.88 -8.60
N PRO A 130 -12.02 2.70 -8.00
CA PRO A 130 -12.72 3.80 -7.35
C PRO A 130 -11.81 4.45 -6.31
N LEU A 131 -11.64 5.78 -6.40
CA LEU A 131 -10.87 6.55 -5.43
C LEU A 131 -11.52 6.52 -4.06
N VAL A 132 -12.86 6.45 -4.02
CA VAL A 132 -13.64 6.22 -2.81
C VAL A 132 -14.22 4.81 -2.88
N ARG A 133 -13.78 3.92 -1.98
CA ARG A 133 -14.30 2.56 -1.87
C ARG A 133 -15.29 2.47 -0.72
N THR A 134 -16.33 1.67 -0.91
CA THR A 134 -17.22 1.23 0.17
C THR A 134 -16.75 -0.13 0.68
N ILE A 135 -16.53 -0.25 1.98
CA ILE A 135 -16.19 -1.51 2.64
C ILE A 135 -17.50 -2.31 2.81
N PRO A 136 -17.66 -3.48 2.16
CA PRO A 136 -18.95 -4.16 2.09
C PRO A 136 -19.56 -4.52 3.45
N GLU A 137 -18.73 -4.90 4.41
CA GLU A 137 -19.19 -5.40 5.72
C GLU A 137 -19.71 -4.28 6.63
N THR A 138 -19.24 -3.05 6.44
CA THR A 138 -19.56 -1.91 7.33
C THR A 138 -20.32 -0.80 6.63
N GLY A 139 -20.30 -0.75 5.30
CA GLY A 139 -20.82 0.37 4.50
C GLY A 139 -19.96 1.63 4.59
N LEU A 140 -18.86 1.62 5.34
CA LEU A 140 -17.98 2.78 5.49
C LEU A 140 -17.23 3.07 4.19
N LYS A 141 -16.99 4.35 3.94
CA LYS A 141 -16.25 4.82 2.76
C LYS A 141 -14.82 5.17 3.14
N ALA A 142 -13.87 4.75 2.32
CA ALA A 142 -12.45 5.01 2.50
C ALA A 142 -11.82 5.54 1.21
N LEU A 143 -10.87 6.46 1.34
CA LEU A 143 -10.00 6.85 0.23
C LEU A 143 -9.07 5.67 -0.13
N PHE A 144 -8.97 5.33 -1.41
CA PHE A 144 -8.07 4.30 -1.92
C PHE A 144 -7.03 4.93 -2.84
N MET A 145 -5.90 5.28 -2.24
CA MET A 145 -4.81 6.01 -2.90
C MET A 145 -3.50 5.77 -2.15
N GLY A 146 -2.42 6.38 -2.65
CA GLY A 146 -1.06 6.27 -2.15
C GLY A 146 -0.08 6.47 -3.31
N GLU A 147 1.20 6.17 -3.11
CA GLU A 147 2.28 6.35 -4.10
C GLU A 147 1.95 5.71 -5.47
N ARG A 148 1.17 4.63 -5.48
CA ARG A 148 0.84 3.89 -6.70
C ARG A 148 -0.31 4.53 -7.49
N ALA A 149 -1.15 5.35 -6.87
CA ALA A 149 -2.17 6.13 -7.57
C ALA A 149 -1.48 7.30 -8.29
N VAL A 150 -1.56 7.34 -9.63
CA VAL A 150 -0.70 8.21 -10.45
C VAL A 150 -1.45 9.34 -11.13
N PHE A 151 -2.73 9.14 -11.48
CA PHE A 151 -3.65 10.13 -12.05
C PHE A 151 -5.10 9.61 -11.99
N PHE A 152 -6.08 10.42 -12.44
CA PHE A 152 -7.49 10.02 -12.53
C PHE A 152 -7.88 9.63 -13.95
N GLU A 153 -8.63 8.54 -14.08
CA GLU A 153 -9.17 8.09 -15.36
C GLU A 153 -10.05 9.19 -15.98
N GLY A 154 -9.86 9.45 -17.28
CA GLY A 154 -10.61 10.48 -18.00
C GLY A 154 -10.24 11.94 -17.68
N HIS A 155 -9.18 12.18 -16.89
CA HIS A 155 -8.70 13.52 -16.55
C HIS A 155 -7.27 13.75 -17.07
N PRO A 156 -6.85 15.00 -17.31
CA PRO A 156 -5.44 15.30 -17.58
C PRO A 156 -4.54 14.81 -16.45
N GLU A 157 -3.42 14.15 -16.79
CA GLU A 157 -2.54 13.52 -15.80
C GLU A 157 -2.04 14.50 -14.74
N GLU A 158 -1.60 15.69 -15.15
CA GLU A 158 -1.12 16.74 -14.24
C GLU A 158 -2.19 17.18 -13.23
N ALA A 159 -3.43 17.35 -13.69
CA ALA A 159 -4.54 17.75 -12.83
C ALA A 159 -4.91 16.64 -11.83
N GLY A 160 -4.93 15.38 -12.29
CA GLY A 160 -5.16 14.21 -11.44
C GLY A 160 -4.06 14.03 -10.39
N GLN A 161 -2.79 14.19 -10.80
CA GLN A 161 -1.66 14.12 -9.90
C GLN A 161 -1.72 15.22 -8.83
N ALA A 162 -1.94 16.48 -9.22
CA ALA A 162 -2.05 17.58 -8.26
C ALA A 162 -3.19 17.38 -7.25
N ARG A 163 -4.31 16.76 -7.67
CA ARG A 163 -5.42 16.42 -6.76
C ARG A 163 -5.06 15.26 -5.84
N LEU A 164 -4.39 14.22 -6.34
CA LEU A 164 -3.88 13.11 -5.52
C LEU A 164 -2.88 13.58 -4.46
N GLU A 165 -1.98 14.51 -4.81
CA GLU A 165 -1.02 15.09 -3.88
C GLU A 165 -1.72 15.83 -2.73
N LYS A 166 -2.72 16.67 -3.04
CA LYS A 166 -3.52 17.36 -2.01
C LYS A 166 -4.28 16.40 -1.10
N LEU A 167 -4.93 15.39 -1.68
CA LEU A 167 -5.67 14.39 -0.92
C LEU A 167 -4.72 13.54 -0.05
N THR A 168 -3.55 13.19 -0.56
CA THR A 168 -2.52 12.46 0.19
C THR A 168 -2.03 13.30 1.36
N ALA A 169 -1.74 14.60 1.16
CA ALA A 169 -1.32 15.50 2.23
C ALA A 169 -2.36 15.59 3.36
N HIS A 170 -3.65 15.66 3.02
CA HIS A 170 -4.75 15.59 4.00
C HIS A 170 -4.82 14.24 4.71
N ALA A 171 -4.77 13.13 3.96
CA ALA A 171 -4.97 11.80 4.52
C ALA A 171 -3.87 11.35 5.49
N VAL A 172 -2.68 11.97 5.41
CA VAL A 172 -1.52 11.63 6.25
C VAL A 172 -1.27 12.65 7.37
N GLU A 173 -2.21 13.57 7.61
CA GLU A 173 -2.19 14.43 8.80
C GLU A 173 -2.15 13.57 10.09
N GLU A 174 -1.39 13.99 11.10
CA GLU A 174 -1.16 13.20 12.32
C GLU A 174 -2.45 12.74 13.02
N ARG A 175 -3.55 13.49 12.90
CA ARG A 175 -4.86 13.12 13.46
C ARG A 175 -5.46 11.85 12.86
N PHE A 176 -4.99 11.41 11.69
CA PHE A 176 -5.40 10.17 11.03
C PHE A 176 -4.35 9.06 11.16
N VAL A 177 -3.15 9.37 11.68
CA VAL A 177 -2.01 8.46 11.65
C VAL A 177 -1.86 7.69 12.95
N TYR A 178 -1.83 6.36 12.84
CA TYR A 178 -1.34 5.46 13.87
C TYR A 178 0.13 5.11 13.62
N ARG A 179 0.96 5.15 14.66
CA ARG A 179 2.38 4.77 14.60
C ARG A 179 2.61 3.52 15.44
N HIS A 180 2.91 2.42 14.78
CA HIS A 180 3.21 1.16 15.44
C HIS A 180 4.70 1.09 15.79
N LYS A 181 4.99 1.05 17.10
CA LYS A 181 6.33 0.76 17.62
C LYS A 181 6.46 -0.75 17.80
N TRP A 182 7.32 -1.36 16.99
CA TRP A 182 7.51 -2.80 16.96
C TRP A 182 8.20 -3.32 18.21
N THR A 183 7.76 -4.48 18.67
CA THR A 183 8.46 -5.38 19.59
C THR A 183 8.82 -6.67 18.86
N LEU A 184 9.93 -7.31 19.26
CA LEU A 184 10.36 -8.57 18.66
C LEU A 184 9.26 -9.64 18.82
N GLY A 185 8.87 -10.26 17.71
CA GLY A 185 7.81 -11.27 17.68
C GLY A 185 6.40 -10.71 17.47
N ASP A 186 6.22 -9.39 17.40
CA ASP A 186 4.93 -8.80 17.04
C ASP A 186 4.48 -9.30 15.67
N LEU A 187 3.19 -9.64 15.59
CA LEU A 187 2.50 -9.96 14.35
C LEU A 187 1.36 -8.95 14.17
N LEU A 188 1.49 -8.12 13.15
CA LEU A 188 0.52 -7.09 12.81
C LEU A 188 -0.23 -7.50 11.55
N MET A 189 -1.54 -7.29 11.55
CA MET A 189 -2.39 -7.44 10.39
C MET A 189 -3.16 -6.15 10.16
N TRP A 190 -3.28 -5.72 8.91
CA TRP A 190 -4.08 -4.56 8.55
C TRP A 190 -4.94 -4.82 7.31
N ASP A 191 -6.06 -4.11 7.22
CA ASP A 191 -6.98 -4.16 6.09
C ASP A 191 -6.57 -3.10 5.05
N ASN A 192 -6.00 -3.54 3.94
CA ASN A 192 -5.59 -2.67 2.81
C ASN A 192 -6.79 -1.96 2.17
N ARG A 193 -8.03 -2.30 2.56
CA ARG A 193 -9.23 -1.61 2.11
C ARG A 193 -9.40 -0.22 2.73
N CYS A 194 -8.75 0.05 3.86
CA CYS A 194 -8.97 1.28 4.64
C CYS A 194 -7.71 1.91 5.26
N VAL A 195 -6.51 1.42 4.93
CA VAL A 195 -5.24 2.01 5.36
C VAL A 195 -4.29 2.27 4.20
#